data_AF-A0A3M2HAI3-F1
#
_entry.id   AF-A0A3M2HAI3-F1
#
_cell.length_a   1.000
_cell.length_b   1.000
_cell.length_c   1.000
_cell.angle_alpha   90.00
_cell.angle_beta   90.00
_cell.angle_gamma   90.00
#
_symmetry.space_group_name_H-M   'P 1'
#
loop_
_entity.id
_entity.type
_entity.pdbx_description
1 polymer ?
#
loop_
_entity_poly.entity_id
_entity_poly.type
_entity_poly.pdbx_seq_one_letter_code
_entity_poly.pdbx_strand_id
1 'polypeptide(L)'
;MIDRFDVIVAGGGHAGIEAALATARLGLKTAMVTLKKDTIGKMSCNPAIGGLAKGHLVREIDALGGEMGKIIDATGIHFKMLNKSKGPAVWSPRAQADRLAYMKEAQRRVLSEPNLTVIEGSVTGLRVENGRVTAAILEDGSTLPCRALILTCGTFLNGRIHIGLNNFESGRAGEQAVKGLTENLVELGFVTGRLKTGTPPRVHIDSIDFSRVEVQYPDDPPVPFSFQTEKIDREQLNCYITYTNAETHELLRSGLDRSPMYTGVIKAVGPRYCPSIEDKVVRFQDKERHQIFLEPEGFDNPEVYVNGFSTSLPADVQEKALRTVPGLEKAHIIR
;
A
#
# COMPACT_ATOMS: atom_id res chain seq x y z
N MET A 1 14.18 -2.96 34.58
CA MET A 1 14.85 -3.57 33.41
C MET A 1 13.77 -3.95 32.43
N ILE A 2 13.92 -3.61 31.14
CA ILE A 2 13.00 -4.07 30.10
C ILE A 2 13.24 -5.57 29.93
N ASP A 3 12.19 -6.37 30.04
CA ASP A 3 12.30 -7.81 29.80
C ASP A 3 12.81 -8.09 28.39
N ARG A 4 13.66 -9.13 28.27
CA ARG A 4 14.12 -9.61 26.97
C ARG A 4 12.95 -10.15 26.14
N PHE A 5 12.86 -9.74 24.88
CA PHE A 5 11.96 -10.32 23.90
C PHE A 5 12.61 -11.50 23.19
N ASP A 6 11.81 -12.45 22.71
CA ASP A 6 12.32 -13.46 21.78
C ASP A 6 12.47 -12.84 20.39
N VAL A 7 11.43 -12.15 19.92
CA VAL A 7 11.39 -11.52 18.60
C VAL A 7 10.98 -10.06 18.73
N ILE A 8 11.67 -9.18 18.02
CA ILE A 8 11.21 -7.81 17.76
C ILE A 8 10.88 -7.68 16.28
N VAL A 9 9.75 -7.07 15.96
CA VAL A 9 9.32 -6.73 14.60
C VAL A 9 9.32 -5.22 14.47
N ALA A 10 10.16 -4.68 13.59
CA ALA A 10 10.23 -3.25 13.31
C ALA A 10 9.26 -2.89 12.17
N GLY A 11 8.18 -2.18 12.51
CA GLY A 11 7.16 -1.67 11.61
C GLY A 11 5.78 -2.33 11.79
N GLY A 12 4.73 -1.52 11.87
CA GLY A 12 3.33 -1.95 11.92
C GLY A 12 2.64 -2.06 10.55
N GLY A 13 3.39 -2.28 9.48
CA GLY A 13 2.85 -2.46 8.13
C GLY A 13 2.31 -3.88 7.89
N HIS A 14 1.80 -4.15 6.69
CA HIS A 14 1.22 -5.46 6.34
C HIS A 14 2.15 -6.65 6.64
N ALA A 15 3.45 -6.55 6.28
CA ALA A 15 4.43 -7.59 6.59
C ALA A 15 4.71 -7.71 8.09
N GLY A 16 4.76 -6.58 8.81
CA GLY A 16 4.99 -6.56 10.25
C GLY A 16 3.83 -7.15 11.05
N ILE A 17 2.59 -6.93 10.60
CA ILE A 17 1.39 -7.54 11.19
C ILE A 17 1.49 -9.06 11.13
N GLU A 18 1.68 -9.64 9.93
CA GLU A 18 1.76 -11.10 9.78
C GLU A 18 2.94 -11.68 10.55
N ALA A 19 4.11 -11.03 10.50
CA ALA A 19 5.29 -11.47 11.23
C ALA A 19 5.07 -11.48 12.75
N ALA A 20 4.53 -10.39 13.31
CA ALA A 20 4.34 -10.25 14.74
C ALA A 20 3.27 -11.19 15.28
N LEU A 21 2.15 -11.34 14.56
CA LEU A 21 1.09 -12.27 14.93
C LEU A 21 1.59 -13.72 14.84
N ALA A 22 2.30 -14.08 13.77
CA ALA A 22 2.85 -15.43 13.62
C ALA A 22 3.80 -15.78 14.77
N THR A 23 4.75 -14.91 15.11
CA THR A 23 5.71 -15.21 16.20
C THR A 23 5.04 -15.23 17.57
N ALA A 24 4.07 -14.36 17.83
CA ALA A 24 3.30 -14.36 19.07
C ALA A 24 2.46 -15.64 19.24
N ARG A 25 1.81 -16.11 18.16
CA ARG A 25 1.01 -17.35 18.13
C ARG A 25 1.84 -18.62 18.25
N LEU A 26 3.12 -18.56 17.88
CA LEU A 26 4.10 -19.62 18.17
C LEU A 26 4.52 -19.65 19.65
N GLY A 27 3.98 -18.76 20.49
CA GLY A 27 4.28 -18.69 21.92
C GLY A 27 5.54 -17.89 22.27
N LEU A 28 6.11 -17.14 21.31
CA LEU A 28 7.30 -16.33 21.54
C LEU A 28 6.93 -14.95 22.07
N LYS A 29 7.68 -14.45 23.07
CA LYS A 29 7.49 -13.10 23.58
C LYS A 29 7.90 -12.09 22.50
N THR A 30 6.92 -11.49 21.84
CA THR A 30 7.11 -10.67 20.65
C THR A 30 6.86 -9.20 20.97
N ALA A 31 7.72 -8.30 20.46
CA ALA A 31 7.41 -6.87 20.40
C ALA A 31 7.22 -6.41 18.95
N MET A 32 6.20 -5.61 18.69
CA MET A 32 6.12 -4.78 17.48
C MET A 32 6.49 -3.35 17.84
N VAL A 33 7.54 -2.82 17.20
CA VAL A 33 7.92 -1.40 17.32
C VAL A 33 7.40 -0.66 16.10
N THR A 34 6.54 0.33 16.29
CA THR A 34 5.91 1.11 15.21
C THR A 34 5.92 2.60 15.53
N LEU A 35 6.00 3.46 14.51
CA LEU A 35 6.03 4.91 14.74
C LEU A 35 4.78 5.42 15.45
N LYS A 36 3.60 4.89 15.08
CA LYS A 36 2.32 5.19 15.71
C LYS A 36 1.48 3.91 15.74
N LYS A 37 0.78 3.66 16.84
CA LYS A 37 -0.18 2.55 16.98
C LYS A 37 -1.37 2.74 16.03
N ASP A 38 -1.84 3.97 15.90
CA ASP A 38 -3.01 4.33 15.10
C ASP A 38 -2.81 4.17 13.57
N THR A 39 -1.58 3.89 13.12
CA THR A 39 -1.28 3.64 11.70
C THR A 39 -0.97 2.18 11.38
N ILE A 40 -1.07 1.27 12.37
CA ILE A 40 -0.95 -0.17 12.14
C ILE A 40 -1.98 -0.61 11.11
N GLY A 41 -1.54 -1.31 10.07
CA GLY A 41 -2.41 -1.80 9.00
C GLY A 41 -2.88 -0.73 8.00
N LYS A 42 -2.33 0.49 8.05
CA LYS A 42 -2.67 1.55 7.11
C LYS A 42 -2.31 1.16 5.67
N MET A 43 -3.32 0.94 4.85
CA MET A 43 -3.19 0.88 3.39
C MET A 43 -2.74 2.25 2.90
N SER A 44 -1.66 2.34 2.10
CA SER A 44 -1.09 3.63 1.68
C SER A 44 -1.28 3.94 0.20
N CYS A 45 -1.56 2.91 -0.60
CA CYS A 45 -1.68 3.01 -2.05
C CYS A 45 -3.13 2.66 -2.43
N ASN A 46 -3.32 1.60 -3.23
CA ASN A 46 -4.64 1.13 -3.64
C ASN A 46 -5.45 0.61 -2.42
N PRO A 47 -6.74 0.97 -2.29
CA PRO A 47 -7.67 0.43 -1.30
C PRO A 47 -8.10 -1.03 -1.57
N ALA A 48 -7.24 -1.90 -2.10
CA ALA A 48 -7.60 -3.27 -2.47
C ALA A 48 -6.61 -4.34 -1.98
N ILE A 49 -7.15 -5.53 -1.71
CA ILE A 49 -6.41 -6.77 -1.47
C ILE A 49 -6.69 -7.76 -2.61
N GLY A 50 -5.68 -8.56 -2.97
CA GLY A 50 -5.77 -9.51 -4.06
C GLY A 50 -5.55 -8.91 -5.45
N GLY A 51 -6.16 -9.54 -6.45
CA GLY A 51 -5.84 -9.35 -7.89
C GLY A 51 -4.93 -10.46 -8.43
N LEU A 52 -4.81 -10.59 -9.76
CA LEU A 52 -4.25 -11.75 -10.49
C LEU A 52 -3.30 -12.70 -9.72
N ALA A 53 -2.11 -12.26 -9.31
CA ALA A 53 -1.20 -13.08 -8.51
C ALA A 53 -1.41 -12.91 -7.00
N LYS A 54 -1.77 -11.70 -6.58
CA LYS A 54 -1.92 -11.32 -5.16
C LYS A 54 -3.07 -12.07 -4.48
N GLY A 55 -4.14 -12.42 -5.20
CA GLY A 55 -5.29 -13.12 -4.63
C GLY A 55 -4.92 -14.53 -4.17
N HIS A 56 -4.09 -15.22 -4.96
CA HIS A 56 -3.52 -16.50 -4.60
C HIS A 56 -2.66 -16.38 -3.34
N LEU A 57 -1.74 -15.40 -3.30
CA LEU A 57 -0.88 -15.17 -2.12
C LEU A 57 -1.67 -14.89 -0.85
N VAL A 58 -2.77 -14.14 -0.93
CA VAL A 58 -3.63 -13.88 0.25
C VAL A 58 -4.28 -15.17 0.75
N ARG A 59 -4.74 -16.04 -0.16
CA ARG A 59 -5.28 -17.35 0.21
C ARG A 59 -4.22 -18.27 0.80
N GLU A 60 -3.00 -18.22 0.30
CA GLU A 60 -1.87 -18.97 0.89
C GLU A 60 -1.52 -18.47 2.29
N ILE A 61 -1.48 -17.14 2.50
CA ILE A 61 -1.31 -16.54 3.83
C ILE A 61 -2.41 -17.02 4.78
N ASP A 62 -3.67 -17.02 4.34
CA ASP A 62 -4.79 -17.51 5.15
C ASP A 62 -4.66 -19.00 5.49
N ALA A 63 -4.32 -19.84 4.52
CA ALA A 63 -4.11 -21.27 4.72
C ALA A 63 -2.99 -21.57 5.73
N LEU A 64 -1.98 -20.70 5.83
CA LEU A 64 -0.91 -20.78 6.82
C LEU A 64 -1.30 -20.21 8.20
N GLY A 65 -2.51 -19.70 8.35
CA GLY A 65 -3.03 -19.14 9.61
C GLY A 65 -2.80 -17.63 9.79
N GLY A 66 -2.42 -16.92 8.72
CA GLY A 66 -2.30 -15.46 8.72
C GLY A 66 -3.65 -14.74 8.80
N GLU A 67 -3.61 -13.41 8.89
CA GLU A 67 -4.82 -12.60 9.12
C GLU A 67 -5.29 -11.81 7.89
N MET A 68 -4.46 -11.57 6.88
CA MET A 68 -4.81 -10.72 5.73
C MET A 68 -6.13 -11.12 5.05
N GLY A 69 -6.37 -12.43 4.87
CA GLY A 69 -7.63 -12.95 4.31
C GLY A 69 -8.85 -12.66 5.18
N LYS A 70 -8.72 -12.83 6.49
CA LYS A 70 -9.81 -12.58 7.46
C LYS A 70 -10.09 -11.09 7.62
N ILE A 71 -9.05 -10.25 7.61
CA ILE A 71 -9.20 -8.80 7.71
C ILE A 71 -9.92 -8.27 6.47
N ILE A 72 -9.54 -8.70 5.26
CA ILE A 72 -10.26 -8.25 4.05
C ILE A 72 -11.70 -8.77 4.02
N ASP A 73 -11.97 -9.99 4.46
CA ASP A 73 -13.33 -10.51 4.52
C ASP A 73 -14.22 -9.70 5.48
N ALA A 74 -13.70 -9.27 6.62
CA ALA A 74 -14.42 -8.47 7.60
C ALA A 74 -14.64 -7.00 7.16
N THR A 75 -13.83 -6.49 6.23
CA THR A 75 -13.74 -5.05 5.92
C THR A 75 -13.93 -4.71 4.45
N GLY A 76 -14.11 -5.72 3.61
CA GLY A 76 -14.22 -5.59 2.17
C GLY A 76 -15.56 -5.01 1.74
N ILE A 77 -15.51 -4.08 0.79
CA ILE A 77 -16.66 -3.33 0.28
C ILE A 77 -16.95 -3.62 -1.19
N HIS A 78 -16.14 -4.44 -1.87
CA HIS A 78 -16.42 -4.88 -3.24
C HIS A 78 -15.60 -6.13 -3.51
N PHE A 79 -16.23 -7.29 -3.64
CA PHE A 79 -15.53 -8.54 -3.97
C PHE A 79 -15.76 -8.91 -5.44
N LYS A 80 -14.70 -9.34 -6.12
CA LYS A 80 -14.76 -9.78 -7.52
C LYS A 80 -13.78 -10.91 -7.80
N MET A 81 -14.26 -11.97 -8.43
CA MET A 81 -13.39 -13.03 -8.96
C MET A 81 -12.88 -12.63 -10.35
N LEU A 82 -11.58 -12.41 -10.48
CA LEU A 82 -10.96 -12.07 -11.76
C LEU A 82 -10.80 -13.32 -12.63
N ASN A 83 -10.84 -13.13 -13.96
CA ASN A 83 -10.72 -14.18 -14.98
C ASN A 83 -11.76 -15.30 -14.87
N LYS A 84 -12.96 -15.02 -14.32
CA LYS A 84 -14.03 -16.02 -14.15
C LYS A 84 -14.51 -16.67 -15.46
N SER A 85 -14.35 -15.98 -16.60
CA SER A 85 -14.64 -16.52 -17.94
C SER A 85 -13.59 -17.52 -18.46
N LYS A 86 -12.46 -17.66 -17.76
CA LYS A 86 -11.40 -18.64 -18.06
C LYS A 86 -11.49 -19.81 -17.09
N GLY A 87 -10.59 -20.78 -17.21
CA GLY A 87 -10.54 -21.94 -16.31
C GLY A 87 -10.19 -21.60 -14.86
N PRO A 88 -10.61 -22.41 -13.87
CA PRO A 88 -10.38 -22.16 -12.44
C PRO A 88 -8.93 -21.94 -12.04
N ALA A 89 -7.98 -22.53 -12.77
CA ALA A 89 -6.54 -22.40 -12.51
C ALA A 89 -6.01 -20.95 -12.63
N VAL A 90 -6.76 -20.04 -13.26
CA VAL A 90 -6.38 -18.62 -13.41
C VAL A 90 -7.33 -17.67 -12.71
N TRP A 91 -8.30 -18.20 -11.95
CA TRP A 91 -9.20 -17.39 -11.14
C TRP A 91 -8.42 -16.77 -9.99
N SER A 92 -8.65 -15.49 -9.74
CA SER A 92 -8.01 -14.82 -8.60
C SER A 92 -8.98 -13.89 -7.90
N PRO A 93 -9.16 -14.04 -6.57
CA PRO A 93 -9.99 -13.12 -5.82
C PRO A 93 -9.33 -11.74 -5.75
N ARG A 94 -10.16 -10.71 -5.77
CA ARG A 94 -9.82 -9.32 -5.50
C ARG A 94 -10.95 -8.71 -4.69
N ALA A 95 -10.61 -7.92 -3.66
CA ALA A 95 -11.59 -7.08 -2.99
C ALA A 95 -11.09 -5.67 -2.75
N GLN A 96 -12.00 -4.68 -2.87
CA GLN A 96 -11.79 -3.37 -2.27
C GLN A 96 -12.04 -3.45 -0.78
N ALA A 97 -11.26 -2.71 -0.01
CA ALA A 97 -11.37 -2.57 1.43
C ALA A 97 -11.87 -1.16 1.76
N ASP A 98 -12.71 -1.08 2.79
CA ASP A 98 -12.84 0.17 3.51
C ASP A 98 -11.53 0.41 4.26
N ARG A 99 -10.77 1.44 3.86
CA ARG A 99 -9.40 1.65 4.38
C ARG A 99 -9.38 1.87 5.89
N LEU A 100 -10.39 2.55 6.43
CA LEU A 100 -10.48 2.83 7.86
C LEU A 100 -10.87 1.57 8.62
N ALA A 101 -11.85 0.82 8.12
CA ALA A 101 -12.25 -0.45 8.73
C ALA A 101 -11.11 -1.48 8.69
N TYR A 102 -10.39 -1.60 7.57
CA TYR A 102 -9.23 -2.48 7.43
C TYR A 102 -8.16 -2.16 8.47
N MET A 103 -7.83 -0.87 8.61
CA MET A 103 -6.83 -0.40 9.58
C MET A 103 -7.27 -0.70 11.02
N LYS A 104 -8.53 -0.41 11.37
CA LYS A 104 -9.09 -0.68 12.70
C LYS A 104 -9.14 -2.18 13.02
N GLU A 105 -9.52 -3.01 12.06
CA GLU A 105 -9.57 -4.46 12.25
C GLU A 105 -8.16 -5.04 12.42
N ALA A 106 -7.19 -4.59 11.61
CA ALA A 106 -5.78 -4.97 11.78
C ALA A 106 -5.24 -4.58 13.17
N GLN A 107 -5.53 -3.36 13.63
CA GLN A 107 -5.19 -2.91 14.99
C GLN A 107 -5.82 -3.78 16.06
N ARG A 108 -7.12 -4.07 15.94
CA ARG A 108 -7.83 -4.94 16.88
C ARG A 108 -7.15 -6.29 17.00
N ARG A 109 -6.84 -6.94 15.87
CA ARG A 109 -6.14 -8.24 15.84
C ARG A 109 -4.80 -8.16 16.58
N VAL A 110 -3.95 -7.21 16.20
CA VAL A 110 -2.61 -7.01 16.78
C VAL A 110 -2.67 -6.71 18.27
N LEU A 111 -3.52 -5.79 18.70
CA LEU A 111 -3.58 -5.34 20.10
C LEU A 111 -4.23 -6.37 21.02
N SER A 112 -5.03 -7.30 20.48
CA SER A 112 -5.67 -8.37 21.23
C SER A 112 -4.84 -9.66 21.32
N GLU A 113 -3.74 -9.77 20.58
CA GLU A 113 -2.97 -11.01 20.48
C GLU A 113 -2.13 -11.24 21.76
N PRO A 114 -2.30 -12.38 22.45
CA PRO A 114 -1.43 -12.74 23.58
C PRO A 114 0.04 -12.83 23.15
N ASN A 115 0.96 -12.58 24.08
CA ASN A 115 2.41 -12.58 23.85
C ASN A 115 2.93 -11.51 22.86
N LEU A 116 2.07 -10.62 22.35
CA LEU A 116 2.47 -9.49 21.51
C LEU A 116 2.37 -8.16 22.27
N THR A 117 3.49 -7.46 22.40
CA THR A 117 3.54 -6.10 22.96
C THR A 117 3.76 -5.08 21.85
N VAL A 118 2.93 -4.04 21.80
CA VAL A 118 3.11 -2.95 20.83
C VAL A 118 3.77 -1.74 21.50
N ILE A 119 4.92 -1.34 20.97
CA ILE A 119 5.74 -0.23 21.45
C ILE A 119 5.74 0.87 20.39
N GLU A 120 5.41 2.09 20.80
CA GLU A 120 5.59 3.26 19.92
C GLU A 120 7.04 3.71 19.94
N GLY A 121 7.62 3.84 18.77
CA GLY A 121 9.02 4.23 18.60
C GLY A 121 9.53 3.93 17.20
N SER A 122 10.76 4.37 16.95
CA SER A 122 11.47 4.15 15.70
C SER A 122 12.71 3.32 15.97
N VAL A 123 12.85 2.18 15.27
CA VAL A 123 14.09 1.39 15.33
C VAL A 123 15.11 2.05 14.41
N THR A 124 16.20 2.55 15.00
CA THR A 124 17.26 3.29 14.31
C THR A 124 18.55 2.49 14.19
N GLY A 125 18.63 1.33 14.83
CA GLY A 125 19.76 0.42 14.67
C GLY A 125 19.54 -0.92 15.36
N LEU A 126 20.53 -1.78 15.25
CA LEU A 126 20.59 -3.05 15.96
C LEU A 126 21.99 -3.30 16.54
N ARG A 127 22.04 -4.01 17.67
CA ARG A 127 23.27 -4.48 18.27
C ARG A 127 23.58 -5.89 17.78
N VAL A 128 24.82 -6.10 17.34
CA VAL A 128 25.32 -7.38 16.87
C VAL A 128 26.57 -7.75 17.67
N GLU A 129 26.58 -8.94 18.25
CA GLU A 129 27.72 -9.51 18.97
C GLU A 129 28.03 -10.88 18.37
N ASN A 130 29.29 -11.10 17.99
CA ASN A 130 29.76 -12.36 17.38
C ASN A 130 28.88 -12.81 16.19
N GLY A 131 28.45 -11.86 15.34
CA GLY A 131 27.59 -12.13 14.19
C GLY A 131 26.13 -12.44 14.50
N ARG A 132 25.67 -12.22 15.75
CA ARG A 132 24.28 -12.46 16.18
C ARG A 132 23.64 -11.18 16.69
N VAL A 133 22.39 -10.94 16.30
CA VAL A 133 21.61 -9.83 16.87
C VAL A 133 21.35 -10.07 18.35
N THR A 134 21.55 -9.04 19.17
CA THR A 134 21.31 -9.08 20.62
C THR A 134 20.30 -8.05 21.10
N ALA A 135 20.08 -6.98 20.32
CA ALA A 135 19.08 -5.96 20.65
C ALA A 135 18.68 -5.09 19.45
N ALA A 136 17.49 -4.48 19.54
CA ALA A 136 17.12 -3.33 18.73
C ALA A 136 17.44 -2.03 19.48
N ILE A 137 17.87 -1.01 18.74
CA ILE A 137 18.16 0.34 19.26
C ILE A 137 17.06 1.27 18.75
N LEU A 138 16.43 2.00 19.65
CA LEU A 138 15.40 2.97 19.32
C LEU A 138 15.97 4.39 19.17
N GLU A 139 15.21 5.27 18.54
CA GLU A 139 15.55 6.67 18.34
C GLU A 139 15.79 7.46 19.63
N ASP A 140 15.11 7.10 20.73
CA ASP A 140 15.30 7.71 22.05
C ASP A 140 16.56 7.20 22.78
N GLY A 141 17.36 6.35 22.13
CA GLY A 141 18.56 5.73 22.69
C GLY A 141 18.28 4.49 23.53
N SER A 142 17.02 4.13 23.75
CA SER A 142 16.68 2.90 24.46
C SER A 142 17.10 1.66 23.67
N THR A 143 17.43 0.60 24.40
CA THR A 143 17.84 -0.69 23.84
C THR A 143 16.86 -1.75 24.27
N LEU A 144 16.28 -2.46 23.30
CA LEU A 144 15.36 -3.57 23.52
C LEU A 144 16.07 -4.90 23.25
N PRO A 145 16.44 -5.67 24.29
CA PRO A 145 17.13 -6.95 24.12
C PRO A 145 16.24 -7.97 23.40
N CYS A 146 16.79 -8.65 22.39
CA CYS A 146 16.05 -9.67 21.64
C CYS A 146 16.92 -10.86 21.20
N ARG A 147 16.29 -11.94 20.72
CA ARG A 147 16.98 -13.08 20.09
C ARG A 147 16.94 -13.00 18.56
N ALA A 148 15.92 -12.37 18.01
CA ALA A 148 15.74 -12.14 16.59
C ALA A 148 15.07 -10.78 16.33
N LEU A 149 15.36 -10.20 15.17
CA LEU A 149 14.81 -8.94 14.70
C LEU A 149 14.30 -9.10 13.27
N ILE A 150 13.03 -8.75 13.04
CA ILE A 150 12.40 -8.75 11.71
C ILE A 150 12.17 -7.31 11.28
N LEU A 151 12.83 -6.88 10.19
CA LEU A 151 12.73 -5.52 9.69
C LEU A 151 11.67 -5.42 8.59
N THR A 152 10.60 -4.65 8.84
CA THR A 152 9.47 -4.45 7.91
C THR A 152 9.19 -2.96 7.66
N CYS A 153 10.25 -2.20 7.44
CA CYS A 153 10.26 -0.73 7.47
C CYS A 153 9.53 -0.04 6.30
N GLY A 154 8.93 -0.78 5.37
CA GLY A 154 8.13 -0.23 4.27
C GLY A 154 8.87 0.84 3.45
N THR A 155 8.21 1.98 3.22
CA THR A 155 8.75 3.11 2.45
C THR A 155 9.43 4.17 3.32
N PHE A 156 9.65 3.91 4.61
CA PHE A 156 10.09 4.93 5.56
C PHE A 156 11.59 5.18 5.56
N LEU A 157 12.41 4.14 5.31
CA LEU A 157 13.87 4.26 5.37
C LEU A 157 14.39 5.23 4.30
N ASN A 158 14.94 6.36 4.75
CA ASN A 158 15.46 7.42 3.88
C ASN A 158 14.48 7.80 2.76
N GLY A 159 13.17 7.78 3.09
CA GLY A 159 12.07 8.04 2.16
C GLY A 159 12.08 9.46 1.62
N ARG A 160 11.73 9.61 0.34
CA ARG A 160 11.55 10.91 -0.33
C ARG A 160 10.30 10.88 -1.20
N ILE A 161 9.53 11.96 -1.14
CA ILE A 161 8.40 12.19 -2.03
C ILE A 161 8.84 13.09 -3.18
N HIS A 162 8.30 12.84 -4.37
CA HIS A 162 8.57 13.57 -5.60
C HIS A 162 7.25 13.95 -6.28
N ILE A 163 7.02 15.25 -6.48
CA ILE A 163 5.85 15.81 -7.17
C ILE A 163 6.35 16.89 -8.13
N GLY A 164 6.41 16.57 -9.43
CA GLY A 164 7.17 17.37 -10.38
C GLY A 164 8.61 17.55 -9.89
N LEU A 165 9.19 18.73 -10.08
CA LEU A 165 10.56 19.01 -9.62
C LEU A 165 10.70 19.16 -8.09
N ASN A 166 9.58 19.28 -7.37
CA ASN A 166 9.59 19.39 -5.92
C ASN A 166 9.83 18.02 -5.29
N ASN A 167 10.72 17.97 -4.31
CA ASN A 167 10.99 16.76 -3.56
C ASN A 167 11.34 17.08 -2.10
N PHE A 168 10.93 16.22 -1.18
CA PHE A 168 11.12 16.40 0.26
C PHE A 168 11.21 15.05 0.98
N GLU A 169 11.86 15.04 2.14
CA GLU A 169 12.01 13.83 2.95
C GLU A 169 10.69 13.44 3.61
N SER A 170 10.24 12.21 3.38
CA SER A 170 8.98 11.69 3.91
C SER A 170 8.86 10.20 3.60
N GLY A 171 8.36 9.41 4.55
CA GLY A 171 8.09 7.99 4.33
C GLY A 171 6.79 7.74 3.57
N ARG A 172 5.76 8.55 3.89
CA ARG A 172 4.43 8.59 3.26
C ARG A 172 3.89 10.01 3.41
N ALA A 173 2.95 10.43 2.57
CA ALA A 173 2.35 11.77 2.69
C ALA A 173 1.89 12.06 4.14
N GLY A 174 2.46 13.11 4.76
CA GLY A 174 2.19 13.51 6.14
C GLY A 174 2.96 12.72 7.23
N GLU A 175 3.83 11.78 6.85
CA GLU A 175 4.63 10.96 7.77
C GLU A 175 6.14 11.13 7.48
N GLN A 176 6.91 11.36 8.54
CA GLN A 176 8.36 11.59 8.43
C GLN A 176 9.09 10.31 7.99
N ALA A 177 10.22 10.50 7.31
CA ALA A 177 11.13 9.41 6.99
C ALA A 177 11.92 8.99 8.24
N VAL A 178 12.34 7.73 8.28
CA VAL A 178 13.22 7.19 9.32
C VAL A 178 14.66 7.22 8.80
N LYS A 179 15.57 7.73 9.64
CA LYS A 179 17.02 7.77 9.40
C LYS A 179 17.75 6.89 10.43
N GLY A 180 19.02 6.59 10.18
CA GLY A 180 19.89 5.84 11.11
C GLY A 180 19.92 4.35 10.80
N LEU A 181 18.77 3.69 10.63
CA LEU A 181 18.74 2.24 10.45
C LEU A 181 19.42 1.80 9.15
N THR A 182 19.32 2.60 8.08
CA THR A 182 20.01 2.28 6.81
C THR A 182 21.51 2.37 6.97
N GLU A 183 22.00 3.42 7.62
CA GLU A 183 23.41 3.66 7.87
C GLU A 183 23.99 2.57 8.78
N ASN A 184 23.27 2.20 9.84
CA ASN A 184 23.64 1.10 10.73
C ASN A 184 23.73 -0.25 9.99
N LEU A 185 22.83 -0.55 9.06
CA LEU A 185 22.92 -1.77 8.24
C LEU A 185 24.12 -1.74 7.29
N VAL A 186 24.45 -0.58 6.71
CA VAL A 186 25.65 -0.44 5.87
C VAL A 186 26.92 -0.68 6.67
N GLU A 187 27.02 -0.16 7.90
CA GLU A 187 28.13 -0.42 8.81
C GLU A 187 28.30 -1.91 9.14
N LEU A 188 27.20 -2.67 9.15
CA LEU A 188 27.19 -4.12 9.33
C LEU A 188 27.50 -4.90 8.03
N GLY A 189 27.79 -4.22 6.92
CA GLY A 189 28.19 -4.83 5.66
C GLY A 189 27.05 -5.07 4.66
N PHE A 190 25.85 -4.51 4.89
CA PHE A 190 24.76 -4.61 3.91
C PHE A 190 24.92 -3.63 2.75
N VAL A 191 24.56 -4.08 1.56
CA VAL A 191 24.46 -3.22 0.36
C VAL A 191 23.06 -2.61 0.30
N THR A 192 22.99 -1.32 -0.01
CA THR A 192 21.73 -0.58 -0.11
C THR A 192 21.50 -0.05 -1.52
N GLY A 193 20.23 0.15 -1.86
CA GLY A 193 19.79 0.71 -3.13
C GLY A 193 18.49 1.50 -2.95
N ARG A 194 18.02 2.13 -4.03
CA ARG A 194 16.76 2.89 -4.01
C ARG A 194 15.80 2.36 -5.06
N LEU A 195 14.54 2.20 -4.63
CA LEU A 195 13.40 1.89 -5.48
C LEU A 195 12.43 3.07 -5.48
N LYS A 196 11.62 3.18 -6.53
CA LYS A 196 10.54 4.17 -6.63
C LYS A 196 9.21 3.48 -6.87
N THR A 197 8.17 3.94 -6.19
CA THR A 197 6.78 3.64 -6.52
C THR A 197 5.99 4.95 -6.63
N GLY A 198 4.91 4.93 -7.42
CA GLY A 198 3.98 6.05 -7.55
C GLY A 198 2.62 5.71 -6.96
N THR A 199 1.81 6.74 -6.72
CA THR A 199 0.41 6.62 -6.32
C THR A 199 -0.41 7.62 -7.15
N PRO A 200 -1.68 7.34 -7.48
CA PRO A 200 -2.53 8.28 -8.19
C PRO A 200 -3.06 9.37 -7.26
N PRO A 201 -3.59 10.46 -7.84
CA PRO A 201 -4.39 11.41 -7.09
C PRO A 201 -5.65 10.75 -6.53
N ARG A 202 -6.17 11.30 -5.44
CA ARG A 202 -7.51 11.01 -4.93
C ARG A 202 -8.42 12.18 -5.21
N VAL A 203 -9.64 11.89 -5.64
CA VAL A 203 -10.64 12.91 -5.97
C VAL A 203 -11.85 12.81 -5.05
N HIS A 204 -12.54 13.93 -4.86
CA HIS A 204 -13.79 13.94 -4.10
C HIS A 204 -14.91 13.26 -4.89
N ILE A 205 -15.66 12.37 -4.25
CA ILE A 205 -16.72 11.57 -4.87
C ILE A 205 -17.79 12.44 -5.54
N ASP A 206 -18.23 13.52 -4.89
CA ASP A 206 -19.23 14.46 -5.44
C ASP A 206 -18.76 15.24 -6.68
N SER A 207 -17.46 15.20 -6.98
CA SER A 207 -16.91 15.87 -8.16
C SER A 207 -16.88 14.99 -9.42
N ILE A 208 -17.35 13.74 -9.30
CA ILE A 208 -17.39 12.74 -10.36
C ILE A 208 -18.79 12.71 -10.99
N ASP A 209 -18.85 12.81 -12.32
CA ASP A 209 -20.08 12.55 -13.07
C ASP A 209 -20.21 11.06 -13.40
N PHE A 210 -20.89 10.33 -12.51
CA PHE A 210 -21.09 8.89 -12.64
C PHE A 210 -21.96 8.48 -13.85
N SER A 211 -22.67 9.41 -14.49
CA SER A 211 -23.46 9.10 -15.71
C SER A 211 -22.57 8.85 -16.94
N ARG A 212 -21.30 9.25 -16.87
CA ARG A 212 -20.34 9.20 -17.98
C ARG A 212 -19.32 8.08 -17.84
N VAL A 213 -19.45 7.23 -16.83
CA VAL A 213 -18.54 6.12 -16.54
C VAL A 213 -19.31 4.81 -16.48
N GLU A 214 -18.63 3.71 -16.76
CA GLU A 214 -19.22 2.38 -16.71
C GLU A 214 -19.22 1.86 -15.28
N VAL A 215 -20.35 1.33 -14.80
CA VAL A 215 -20.44 0.71 -13.47
C VAL A 215 -19.86 -0.70 -13.51
N GLN A 216 -18.92 -0.99 -12.60
CA GLN A 216 -18.50 -2.34 -12.29
C GLN A 216 -19.17 -2.81 -11.01
N TYR A 217 -20.09 -3.75 -11.16
CA TYR A 217 -20.75 -4.42 -10.04
C TYR A 217 -19.83 -5.46 -9.38
N PRO A 218 -19.95 -5.66 -8.05
CA PRO A 218 -19.34 -6.77 -7.34
C PRO A 218 -19.92 -8.11 -7.83
N ASP A 219 -19.28 -9.21 -7.45
CA ASP A 219 -19.87 -10.54 -7.66
C ASP A 219 -21.01 -10.78 -6.66
N ASP A 220 -22.06 -11.48 -7.12
CA ASP A 220 -23.20 -11.91 -6.31
C ASP A 220 -23.41 -13.44 -6.43
N PRO A 221 -23.23 -14.22 -5.36
CA PRO A 221 -22.72 -13.80 -4.04
C PRO A 221 -21.21 -13.48 -4.07
N PRO A 222 -20.71 -12.61 -3.18
CA PRO A 222 -19.29 -12.41 -2.93
C PRO A 222 -18.58 -13.70 -2.52
N VAL A 223 -17.34 -13.90 -2.98
CA VAL A 223 -16.51 -15.04 -2.59
C VAL A 223 -15.47 -14.60 -1.55
N PRO A 224 -15.45 -15.18 -0.33
CA PRO A 224 -14.45 -14.86 0.68
C PRO A 224 -13.02 -15.20 0.25
N PHE A 225 -12.06 -14.47 0.85
CA PHE A 225 -10.64 -14.80 0.77
C PHE A 225 -10.28 -15.91 1.75
N SER A 226 -10.71 -15.80 3.01
CA SER A 226 -10.39 -16.76 4.04
C SER A 226 -11.17 -18.06 3.88
N PHE A 227 -10.50 -19.19 4.12
CA PHE A 227 -11.15 -20.50 4.20
C PHE A 227 -11.98 -20.66 5.48
N GLN A 228 -11.86 -19.74 6.44
CA GLN A 228 -12.60 -19.73 7.70
C GLN A 228 -13.84 -18.83 7.66
N THR A 229 -13.98 -17.98 6.64
CA THR A 229 -15.15 -17.12 6.46
C THR A 229 -16.22 -17.87 5.67
N GLU A 230 -17.40 -18.05 6.25
CA GLU A 230 -18.52 -18.72 5.58
C GLU A 230 -19.17 -17.85 4.49
N LYS A 231 -19.37 -16.56 4.78
CA LYS A 231 -20.03 -15.60 3.88
C LYS A 231 -19.59 -14.17 4.16
N ILE A 232 -19.75 -13.31 3.16
CA ILE A 232 -19.57 -11.86 3.28
C ILE A 232 -20.95 -11.21 3.45
N ASP A 233 -21.25 -10.76 4.66
CA ASP A 233 -22.53 -10.10 5.00
C ASP A 233 -22.48 -8.57 4.88
N ARG A 234 -21.30 -8.00 4.60
CA ARG A 234 -21.10 -6.56 4.49
C ARG A 234 -21.66 -6.05 3.16
N GLU A 235 -22.29 -4.87 3.20
CA GLU A 235 -22.75 -4.16 2.00
C GLU A 235 -21.63 -4.03 0.97
N GLN A 236 -22.00 -4.04 -0.31
CA GLN A 236 -21.06 -3.97 -1.43
C GLN A 236 -21.28 -2.69 -2.23
N LEU A 237 -20.22 -1.91 -2.43
CA LEU A 237 -20.16 -0.74 -3.28
C LEU A 237 -19.75 -1.10 -4.70
N ASN A 238 -20.12 -0.25 -5.65
CA ASN A 238 -19.67 -0.36 -7.03
C ASN A 238 -18.30 0.30 -7.20
N CYS A 239 -17.50 -0.26 -8.12
CA CYS A 239 -16.39 0.47 -8.72
C CYS A 239 -16.85 1.04 -10.06
N TYR A 240 -16.07 1.94 -10.64
CA TYR A 240 -16.41 2.53 -11.94
C TYR A 240 -15.23 2.51 -12.88
N ILE A 241 -15.51 2.42 -14.18
CA ILE A 241 -14.51 2.31 -15.23
C ILE A 241 -14.65 3.50 -16.16
N THR A 242 -13.51 4.14 -16.43
CA THR A 242 -13.38 5.19 -17.44
C THR A 242 -12.05 5.01 -18.18
N TYR A 243 -11.75 5.88 -19.13
CA TYR A 243 -10.58 5.75 -19.99
C TYR A 243 -9.92 7.11 -20.23
N THR A 244 -8.60 7.12 -20.28
CA THR A 244 -7.86 8.26 -20.85
C THR A 244 -8.15 8.40 -22.35
N ASN A 245 -7.83 9.55 -22.91
CA ASN A 245 -7.98 9.83 -24.34
C ASN A 245 -6.74 10.57 -24.90
N ALA A 246 -6.80 10.93 -26.18
CA ALA A 246 -5.71 11.61 -26.87
C ALA A 246 -5.31 12.94 -26.20
N GLU A 247 -6.27 13.74 -25.75
CA GLU A 247 -6.03 15.01 -25.05
C GLU A 247 -5.32 14.75 -23.71
N THR A 248 -5.75 13.73 -22.96
CA THR A 248 -5.05 13.30 -21.74
C THR A 248 -3.59 12.98 -22.04
N HIS A 249 -3.32 12.26 -23.12
CA HIS A 249 -1.96 11.83 -23.47
C HIS A 249 -1.08 13.02 -23.89
N GLU A 250 -1.63 13.98 -24.63
CA GLU A 250 -0.94 15.20 -25.01
C GLU A 250 -0.50 16.01 -23.78
N LEU A 251 -1.40 16.23 -22.83
CA LEU A 251 -1.09 16.93 -21.57
C LEU A 251 -0.06 16.19 -20.72
N LEU A 252 -0.12 14.86 -20.67
CA LEU A 252 0.88 14.06 -19.97
C LEU A 252 2.25 14.18 -20.63
N ARG A 253 2.31 14.19 -21.98
CA ARG A 253 3.54 14.38 -22.74
C ARG A 253 4.13 15.77 -22.54
N SER A 254 3.31 16.80 -22.46
CA SER A 254 3.76 18.18 -22.26
C SER A 254 4.40 18.43 -20.89
N GLY A 255 4.22 17.52 -19.92
CA GLY A 255 4.82 17.61 -18.59
C GLY A 255 6.07 16.73 -18.38
N LEU A 256 6.51 15.98 -19.39
CA LEU A 256 7.61 15.01 -19.24
C LEU A 256 8.94 15.67 -18.87
N ASP A 257 9.18 16.88 -19.37
CA ASP A 257 10.33 17.73 -19.03
C ASP A 257 10.39 18.14 -17.55
N ARG A 258 9.28 17.99 -16.82
CA ARG A 258 9.16 18.23 -15.38
C ARG A 258 8.89 16.96 -14.59
N SER A 259 8.92 15.79 -15.23
CA SER A 259 8.77 14.50 -14.55
C SER A 259 10.11 14.05 -13.97
N PRO A 260 10.22 13.79 -12.66
CA PRO A 260 11.44 13.31 -12.03
C PRO A 260 12.01 12.01 -12.63
N MET A 261 11.15 11.23 -13.30
CA MET A 261 11.56 10.03 -14.03
C MET A 261 12.40 10.35 -15.27
N TYR A 262 12.03 11.40 -15.99
CA TYR A 262 12.60 11.72 -17.30
C TYR A 262 13.67 12.81 -17.23
N THR A 263 13.68 13.60 -16.15
CA THR A 263 14.70 14.63 -15.89
C THR A 263 15.95 14.11 -15.19
N GLY A 264 16.00 12.81 -14.85
CA GLY A 264 17.13 12.20 -14.14
C GLY A 264 17.23 12.58 -12.65
N VAL A 265 16.25 13.31 -12.11
CA VAL A 265 16.14 13.63 -10.67
C VAL A 265 15.98 12.34 -9.85
N ILE A 266 15.25 11.35 -10.39
CA ILE A 266 15.16 10.01 -9.79
C ILE A 266 16.12 9.08 -10.53
N LYS A 267 17.18 8.66 -9.82
CA LYS A 267 18.09 7.59 -10.27
C LYS A 267 17.62 6.17 -9.89
N ALA A 268 16.47 6.07 -9.22
CA ALA A 268 15.92 4.80 -8.73
C ALA A 268 15.13 4.07 -9.82
N VAL A 269 15.25 2.74 -9.85
CA VAL A 269 14.54 1.88 -10.81
C VAL A 269 13.09 1.73 -10.36
N GLY A 270 12.14 2.11 -11.23
CA GLY A 270 10.71 1.87 -11.03
C GLY A 270 10.31 0.41 -11.36
N PRO A 271 9.20 -0.10 -10.82
CA PRO A 271 8.73 -1.45 -11.13
C PRO A 271 8.35 -1.58 -12.60
N ARG A 272 8.90 -2.59 -13.30
CA ARG A 272 8.60 -2.81 -14.73
C ARG A 272 7.13 -3.09 -15.02
N TYR A 273 6.42 -3.68 -14.06
CA TYR A 273 5.05 -4.20 -14.21
C TYR A 273 3.95 -3.22 -13.81
N CYS A 274 4.28 -2.10 -13.17
CA CYS A 274 3.31 -1.07 -12.78
C CYS A 274 3.86 0.34 -13.10
N PRO A 275 4.05 0.66 -14.39
CA PRO A 275 4.52 1.98 -14.80
C PRO A 275 3.52 3.07 -14.44
N SER A 276 4.04 4.28 -14.19
CA SER A 276 3.20 5.48 -14.05
C SER A 276 2.47 5.78 -15.36
N ILE A 277 1.39 6.56 -15.32
CA ILE A 277 0.60 6.88 -16.50
C ILE A 277 1.42 7.61 -17.56
N GLU A 278 2.33 8.50 -17.15
CA GLU A 278 3.26 9.15 -18.07
C GLU A 278 4.20 8.14 -18.75
N ASP A 279 4.63 7.09 -18.06
CA ASP A 279 5.48 6.04 -18.63
C ASP A 279 4.70 5.06 -19.51
N LYS A 280 3.42 4.81 -19.22
CA LYS A 280 2.52 4.06 -20.11
C LYS A 280 2.35 4.77 -21.45
N VAL A 281 2.10 6.08 -21.43
CA VAL A 281 1.89 6.89 -22.64
C VAL A 281 3.16 6.93 -23.51
N VAL A 282 4.35 6.95 -22.90
CA VAL A 282 5.62 6.94 -23.64
C VAL A 282 5.96 5.56 -24.20
N ARG A 283 5.71 4.48 -23.45
CA ARG A 283 6.05 3.10 -23.87
C ARG A 283 5.06 2.47 -24.81
N PHE A 284 3.78 2.81 -24.69
CA PHE A 284 2.68 2.21 -25.44
C PHE A 284 2.00 3.27 -26.31
N GLN A 285 2.78 3.94 -27.16
CA GLN A 285 2.32 5.08 -27.96
C GLN A 285 1.18 4.73 -28.92
N ASP A 286 1.12 3.48 -29.37
CA ASP A 286 0.07 2.97 -30.25
C ASP A 286 -1.28 2.78 -29.55
N LYS A 287 -1.34 2.89 -28.21
CA LYS A 287 -2.59 2.77 -27.46
C LYS A 287 -3.30 4.11 -27.39
N GLU A 288 -4.45 4.21 -28.05
CA GLU A 288 -5.32 5.39 -28.04
C GLU A 288 -5.89 5.74 -26.65
N ARG A 289 -6.01 4.73 -25.78
CA ARG A 289 -6.57 4.89 -24.43
C ARG A 289 -6.01 3.87 -23.44
N HIS A 290 -6.01 4.28 -22.18
CA HIS A 290 -5.71 3.44 -21.02
C HIS A 290 -6.89 3.45 -20.05
N GLN A 291 -7.27 2.27 -19.59
CA GLN A 291 -8.36 2.07 -18.63
C GLN A 291 -7.97 2.62 -17.24
N ILE A 292 -8.94 3.26 -16.61
CA ILE A 292 -8.89 3.80 -15.25
C ILE A 292 -10.03 3.15 -14.46
N PHE A 293 -9.74 2.78 -13.21
CA PHE A 293 -10.76 2.41 -12.24
C PHE A 293 -10.91 3.53 -11.21
N LEU A 294 -12.15 3.91 -10.94
CA LEU A 294 -12.53 4.79 -9.86
C LEU A 294 -13.00 3.90 -8.70
N GLU A 295 -12.20 3.86 -7.65
CA GLU A 295 -12.33 2.90 -6.55
C GLU A 295 -12.64 3.67 -5.25
N PRO A 296 -13.87 3.60 -4.70
CA PRO A 296 -14.19 4.21 -3.42
C PRO A 296 -13.28 3.68 -2.30
N GLU A 297 -12.85 4.55 -1.38
CA GLU A 297 -11.92 4.17 -0.30
C GLU A 297 -12.63 3.74 1.02
N GLY A 298 -13.96 3.73 1.06
CA GLY A 298 -14.78 3.35 2.21
C GLY A 298 -16.22 3.87 2.09
N PHE A 299 -17.10 3.51 3.03
CA PHE A 299 -18.49 4.02 3.05
C PHE A 299 -18.55 5.48 3.50
N ASP A 300 -17.83 5.81 4.57
CA ASP A 300 -17.78 7.15 5.16
C ASP A 300 -16.53 7.92 4.71
N ASN A 301 -16.11 7.73 3.45
CA ASN A 301 -14.92 8.35 2.89
C ASN A 301 -15.24 9.02 1.55
N PRO A 302 -15.08 10.36 1.45
CA PRO A 302 -15.36 11.06 0.19
C PRO A 302 -14.27 10.84 -0.86
N GLU A 303 -13.16 10.18 -0.52
CA GLU A 303 -12.06 9.95 -1.47
C GLU A 303 -12.33 8.76 -2.40
N VAL A 304 -12.09 8.98 -3.69
CA VAL A 304 -12.06 7.96 -4.72
C VAL A 304 -10.64 7.85 -5.28
N TYR A 305 -10.10 6.63 -5.24
CA TYR A 305 -8.77 6.31 -5.73
C TYR A 305 -8.81 6.11 -7.26
N VAL A 306 -8.04 6.92 -8.00
CA VAL A 306 -8.01 6.89 -9.47
C VAL A 306 -6.99 5.85 -9.98
N ASN A 307 -7.31 4.58 -9.78
CA ASN A 307 -6.42 3.47 -10.13
C ASN A 307 -6.13 3.45 -11.65
N GLY A 308 -4.84 3.34 -11.99
CA GLY A 308 -4.35 3.45 -13.37
C GLY A 308 -3.68 4.79 -13.68
N PHE A 309 -3.93 5.83 -12.87
CA PHE A 309 -3.41 7.19 -13.05
C PHE A 309 -2.26 7.55 -12.08
N SER A 310 -1.44 6.56 -11.67
CA SER A 310 -0.28 6.85 -10.82
C SER A 310 0.72 7.73 -11.56
N THR A 311 1.15 8.82 -10.93
CA THR A 311 1.97 9.83 -11.62
C THR A 311 2.92 10.54 -10.65
N SER A 312 3.99 11.12 -11.20
CA SER A 312 4.88 12.03 -10.48
C SER A 312 5.01 13.39 -11.16
N LEU A 313 4.11 13.69 -12.09
CA LEU A 313 4.07 14.98 -12.78
C LEU A 313 3.72 16.13 -11.82
N PRO A 314 4.01 17.38 -12.20
CA PRO A 314 3.57 18.56 -11.46
C PRO A 314 2.03 18.60 -11.27
N ALA A 315 1.58 19.15 -10.14
CA ALA A 315 0.16 19.19 -9.79
C ALA A 315 -0.72 19.86 -10.86
N ASP A 316 -0.23 20.93 -11.50
CA ASP A 316 -0.92 21.62 -12.59
C ASP A 316 -1.19 20.72 -13.80
N VAL A 317 -0.24 19.83 -14.12
CA VAL A 317 -0.38 18.86 -15.21
C VAL A 317 -1.34 17.74 -14.82
N GLN A 318 -1.23 17.25 -13.57
CA GLN A 318 -2.13 16.22 -13.07
C GLN A 318 -3.59 16.67 -13.12
N GLU A 319 -3.90 17.87 -12.64
CA GLU A 319 -5.26 18.42 -12.63
C GLU A 319 -5.81 18.57 -14.04
N LYS A 320 -5.05 19.19 -14.95
CA LYS A 320 -5.47 19.38 -16.35
C LYS A 320 -5.71 18.04 -17.04
N ALA A 321 -4.75 17.12 -16.94
CA ALA A 321 -4.85 15.80 -17.59
C ALA A 321 -6.03 15.00 -17.01
N LEU A 322 -6.23 15.01 -15.70
CA LEU A 322 -7.32 14.27 -15.06
C LEU A 322 -8.69 14.79 -15.50
N ARG A 323 -8.85 16.10 -15.68
CA ARG A 323 -10.12 16.71 -16.13
C ARG A 323 -10.47 16.44 -17.59
N THR A 324 -9.56 15.90 -18.39
CA THR A 324 -9.89 15.42 -19.74
C THR A 324 -10.54 14.02 -19.73
N VAL A 325 -10.43 13.28 -18.62
CA VAL A 325 -10.98 11.93 -18.51
C VAL A 325 -12.50 12.00 -18.35
N PRO A 326 -13.29 11.23 -19.14
CA PRO A 326 -14.75 11.24 -19.04
C PRO A 326 -15.24 10.94 -17.62
N GLY A 327 -16.11 11.80 -17.11
CA GLY A 327 -16.66 11.74 -15.76
C GLY A 327 -15.84 12.51 -14.72
N LEU A 328 -14.63 12.98 -15.06
CA LEU A 328 -13.73 13.70 -14.16
C LEU A 328 -13.53 15.17 -14.57
N GLU A 329 -14.37 15.73 -15.43
CA GLU A 329 -14.23 17.10 -15.97
C GLU A 329 -14.21 18.16 -14.87
N LYS A 330 -14.90 17.90 -13.76
CA LYS A 330 -14.98 18.76 -12.58
C LYS A 330 -14.24 18.19 -11.37
N ALA A 331 -13.39 17.18 -11.59
CA ALA A 331 -12.71 16.49 -10.50
C ALA A 331 -11.99 17.47 -9.57
N HIS A 332 -12.29 17.33 -8.29
CA HIS A 332 -11.63 18.04 -7.20
C HIS A 332 -10.61 17.10 -6.56
N ILE A 333 -9.32 17.35 -6.81
CA ILE A 333 -8.22 16.56 -6.25
C ILE A 333 -8.05 16.92 -4.77
N ILE A 334 -8.11 15.91 -3.90
CA ILE A 334 -7.92 16.04 -2.45
C ILE A 334 -6.44 15.89 -2.09
N ARG A 335 -5.72 14.96 -2.75
CA ARG A 335 -4.28 14.68 -2.53
C ARG A 335 -3.67 13.88 -3.69
#